data_AF-A0A927B7F4-F1
#
_entry.id   AF-A0A927B7F4-F1
#
_cell.length_a   1.000
_cell.length_b   1.000
_cell.length_c   1.000
_cell.angle_alpha   90.00
_cell.angle_beta   90.00
_cell.angle_gamma   90.00
#
_symmetry.space_group_name_H-M   'P 1'
#
loop_
_entity.id
_entity.type
_entity.pdbx_description
1 polymer ?
#
loop_
_entity_poly.entity_id
_entity_poly.type
_entity_poly.pdbx_seq_one_letter_code
_entity_poly.pdbx_strand_id
1 'polypeptide(L)'
;MQTPTKPATGLSLNESSGRDLLQASITDYIKFLRRQPAVCGSAEQQEALLKHISQGHDLIKLVASERLKITRQLDKQKHDWMELEKQMTSPIEEAMKPLKDAIEHYNREVLRIREHQLAEAAEQVDTNPTEQTNWLTPDVAVVAIPKGVQMKWSYEITDPNQVPNGYWIIDEAAIKGAIADGAREIPGVRIYQEAVTTFRR
;
A
#
# COMPACT_ATOMS: atom_id res chain seq x y z
N MET A 1 -42.54 31.37 2.93
CA MET A 1 -42.27 31.43 4.38
C MET A 1 -41.03 30.60 4.65
N GLN A 2 -39.88 31.26 4.80
CA GLN A 2 -38.60 30.61 5.05
C GLN A 2 -38.46 30.41 6.56
N THR A 3 -38.35 29.16 6.99
CA THR A 3 -38.12 28.78 8.37
C THR A 3 -36.75 29.29 8.83
N PRO A 4 -36.65 29.94 10.00
CA PRO A 4 -35.36 30.36 10.53
C PRO A 4 -34.56 29.13 10.95
N THR A 5 -33.49 28.85 10.21
CA THR A 5 -32.49 27.84 10.54
C THR A 5 -31.86 28.19 11.88
N LYS A 6 -32.08 27.33 12.88
CA LYS A 6 -31.41 27.34 14.18
C LYS A 6 -29.91 27.60 13.98
N PRO A 7 -29.27 28.52 14.73
CA PRO A 7 -27.82 28.65 14.71
C PRO A 7 -27.25 27.38 15.35
N ALA A 8 -26.91 26.39 14.53
CA ALA A 8 -25.97 25.37 14.94
C ALA A 8 -24.71 26.12 15.38
N THR A 9 -24.26 25.90 16.62
CA THR A 9 -22.98 26.37 17.14
C THR A 9 -21.95 26.33 16.01
N GLY A 10 -21.48 27.50 15.56
CA GLY A 10 -20.78 27.72 14.28
C GLY A 10 -19.37 27.13 14.19
N LEU A 11 -19.16 25.95 14.76
CA LEU A 11 -17.91 25.20 14.82
C LEU A 11 -17.91 24.22 13.65
N SER A 12 -17.47 24.68 12.48
CA SER A 12 -17.44 23.92 11.23
C SER A 12 -16.05 24.01 10.61
N LEU A 13 -15.55 22.91 10.04
CA LEU A 13 -14.29 22.93 9.29
C LEU A 13 -14.44 23.35 7.82
N ASN A 14 -15.68 23.41 7.32
CA ASN A 14 -15.94 23.72 5.90
C ASN A 14 -15.83 25.21 5.60
N GLU A 15 -16.20 26.06 6.57
CA GLU A 15 -16.22 27.52 6.42
C GLU A 15 -14.99 28.13 7.07
N SER A 16 -14.44 29.21 6.52
CA SER A 16 -13.30 29.92 7.13
C SER A 16 -13.66 30.50 8.50
N SER A 17 -14.80 31.18 8.60
CA SER A 17 -15.34 31.71 9.86
C SER A 17 -15.53 30.62 10.91
N GLY A 18 -16.03 29.43 10.51
CA GLY A 18 -16.23 28.30 11.42
C GLY A 18 -14.92 27.70 11.93
N ARG A 19 -13.88 27.67 11.08
CA ARG A 19 -12.53 27.21 11.47
C ARG A 19 -11.90 28.13 12.49
N ASP A 20 -12.02 29.43 12.32
CA ASP A 20 -11.47 30.42 13.24
C ASP A 20 -12.13 30.33 14.63
N LEU A 21 -13.46 30.16 14.67
CA LEU A 21 -14.20 29.94 15.91
C LEU A 21 -13.81 28.63 16.60
N LEU A 22 -13.62 27.56 15.82
CA LEU A 22 -13.19 26.27 16.34
C LEU A 22 -11.75 26.33 16.88
N GLN A 23 -10.86 27.01 16.18
CA GLN A 23 -9.50 27.23 16.65
C GLN A 23 -9.47 28.09 17.93
N ALA A 24 -10.28 29.13 18.01
CA ALA A 24 -10.39 29.97 19.21
C ALA A 24 -10.88 29.15 20.42
N SER A 25 -11.99 28.40 20.25
CA SER A 25 -12.53 27.55 21.32
C SER A 25 -11.56 26.46 21.79
N ILE A 26 -10.83 25.80 20.87
CA ILE A 26 -9.78 24.83 21.22
C ILE A 26 -8.65 25.53 21.97
N THR A 27 -8.22 26.70 21.51
CA THR A 27 -7.13 27.46 22.15
C THR A 27 -7.49 27.84 23.59
N ASP A 28 -8.72 28.29 23.81
CA ASP A 28 -9.21 28.66 25.14
C ASP A 28 -9.38 27.43 26.04
N TYR A 29 -9.83 26.31 25.48
CA TYR A 29 -9.91 25.05 26.21
C TYR A 29 -8.50 24.50 26.58
N ILE A 30 -7.50 24.65 25.71
CA ILE A 30 -6.10 24.31 26.03
C ILE A 30 -5.56 25.20 27.16
N LYS A 31 -5.82 26.53 27.10
CA LYS A 31 -5.45 27.43 28.20
C LYS A 31 -6.10 27.01 29.51
N PHE A 32 -7.37 26.61 29.46
CA PHE A 32 -8.09 26.10 30.62
C PHE A 32 -7.44 24.81 31.17
N LEU A 33 -7.13 23.84 30.33
CA LEU A 33 -6.45 22.60 30.76
C LEU A 33 -5.08 22.87 31.39
N ARG A 34 -4.30 23.80 30.83
CA ARG A 34 -2.99 24.20 31.39
C ARG A 34 -3.07 24.87 32.75
N ARG A 35 -4.22 25.44 33.12
CA ARG A 35 -4.45 26.05 34.44
C ARG A 35 -4.85 25.02 35.50
N GLN A 36 -5.16 23.78 35.11
CA GLN A 36 -5.55 22.75 36.06
C GLN A 36 -4.35 22.26 36.88
N PRO A 37 -4.53 21.97 38.17
CA PRO A 37 -3.47 21.47 39.04
C PRO A 37 -2.98 20.08 38.57
N ALA A 38 -1.67 19.85 38.66
CA ALA A 38 -1.03 18.59 38.27
C ALA A 38 -1.27 17.43 39.26
N VAL A 39 -1.78 17.74 40.45
CA VAL A 39 -2.05 16.77 41.51
C VAL A 39 -3.50 16.87 41.93
N CYS A 40 -4.16 15.71 42.02
CA CYS A 40 -5.53 15.60 42.49
C CYS A 40 -5.52 15.30 44.00
N GLY A 41 -5.98 16.25 44.82
CA GLY A 41 -5.96 16.14 46.28
C GLY A 41 -7.27 15.71 46.91
N SER A 42 -8.39 15.77 46.18
CA SER A 42 -9.72 15.39 46.67
C SER A 42 -10.53 14.60 45.65
N ALA A 43 -11.53 13.84 46.13
CA ALA A 43 -12.45 13.10 45.28
C ALA A 43 -13.31 14.01 44.38
N GLU A 44 -13.73 15.17 44.89
CA GLU A 44 -14.47 16.17 44.11
C GLU A 44 -13.63 16.73 42.96
N GLN A 45 -12.34 16.99 43.21
CA GLN A 45 -11.39 17.44 42.20
C GLN A 45 -11.17 16.37 41.13
N GLN A 46 -11.15 15.09 41.51
CA GLN A 46 -11.02 13.98 40.59
C GLN A 46 -12.21 13.90 39.63
N GLU A 47 -13.43 14.03 40.15
CA GLU A 47 -14.65 14.02 39.34
C GLU A 47 -14.70 15.21 38.36
N ALA A 48 -14.31 16.41 38.82
CA ALA A 48 -14.24 17.59 37.97
C ALA A 48 -13.23 17.41 36.82
N LEU A 49 -12.03 16.89 37.11
CA LEU A 49 -11.02 16.62 36.09
C LEU A 49 -11.48 15.57 35.08
N LEU A 50 -12.18 14.52 35.53
CA LEU A 50 -12.78 13.52 34.63
C LEU A 50 -13.81 14.13 33.68
N LYS A 51 -14.68 15.01 34.17
CA LYS A 51 -15.64 15.77 33.34
C LYS A 51 -14.94 16.63 32.30
N HIS A 52 -13.81 17.26 32.65
CA HIS A 52 -13.03 18.01 31.68
C HIS A 52 -12.39 17.08 30.65
N ILE A 53 -11.77 15.98 31.06
CA ILE A 53 -11.18 15.02 30.13
C ILE A 53 -12.22 14.49 29.14
N SER A 54 -13.46 14.20 29.57
CA SER A 54 -14.53 13.77 28.66
C SER A 54 -14.90 14.87 27.65
N GLN A 55 -15.05 16.12 28.10
CA GLN A 55 -15.28 17.27 27.22
C GLN A 55 -14.17 17.42 26.15
N GLY A 56 -12.92 17.19 26.52
CA GLY A 56 -11.80 17.22 25.59
C GLY A 56 -11.89 16.12 24.54
N HIS A 57 -12.30 14.90 24.93
CA HIS A 57 -12.55 13.82 23.97
C HIS A 57 -13.71 14.12 23.02
N ASP A 58 -14.76 14.79 23.51
CA ASP A 58 -15.90 15.18 22.68
C ASP A 58 -15.51 16.22 21.64
N LEU A 59 -14.66 17.20 21.99
CA LEU A 59 -14.08 18.16 21.03
C LEU A 59 -13.22 17.45 19.98
N ILE A 60 -12.40 16.47 20.38
CA ILE A 60 -11.60 15.65 19.45
C ILE A 60 -12.52 14.88 18.49
N LYS A 61 -13.59 14.26 19.01
CA LYS A 61 -14.59 13.55 18.20
C LYS A 61 -15.29 14.50 17.22
N LEU A 62 -15.64 15.71 17.64
CA LEU A 62 -16.25 16.73 16.80
C LEU A 62 -15.34 17.09 15.62
N VAL A 63 -14.08 17.45 15.89
CA VAL A 63 -13.09 17.75 14.84
C VAL A 63 -12.92 16.58 13.87
N ALA A 64 -12.84 15.36 14.39
CA ALA A 64 -12.72 14.16 13.56
C ALA A 64 -13.95 13.95 12.66
N SER A 65 -15.15 14.20 13.19
CA SER A 65 -16.41 14.07 12.44
C SER A 65 -16.56 15.14 11.35
N GLU A 66 -16.16 16.38 11.63
CA GLU A 66 -16.14 17.46 10.64
C GLU A 66 -15.13 17.17 9.52
N ARG A 67 -13.93 16.69 9.87
CA ARG A 67 -12.94 16.23 8.87
C ARG A 67 -13.54 15.13 7.99
N LEU A 68 -14.23 14.17 8.59
CA LEU A 68 -14.81 13.04 7.87
C LEU A 68 -15.91 13.46 6.88
N LYS A 69 -16.69 14.51 7.21
CA LYS A 69 -17.65 15.09 6.27
C LYS A 69 -16.97 15.61 5.00
N ILE A 70 -15.84 16.30 5.17
CA ILE A 70 -15.03 16.83 4.06
C ILE A 70 -14.46 15.67 3.22
N THR A 71 -13.80 14.71 3.87
CA THR A 71 -13.11 13.64 3.14
C THR A 71 -14.09 12.75 2.39
N ARG A 72 -15.27 12.44 2.96
CA ARG A 72 -16.30 11.65 2.26
C ARG A 72 -16.76 12.30 0.96
N GLN A 73 -16.91 13.63 0.95
CA GLN A 73 -17.29 14.34 -0.26
C GLN A 73 -16.18 14.30 -1.32
N LEU A 74 -14.92 14.45 -0.89
CA LEU A 74 -13.76 14.32 -1.78
C LEU A 74 -13.59 12.90 -2.31
N ASP A 75 -13.80 11.89 -1.47
CA ASP A 75 -13.72 10.48 -1.87
C ASP A 75 -14.77 10.15 -2.93
N LYS A 76 -15.99 10.69 -2.77
CA LYS A 76 -17.04 10.58 -3.79
C LYS A 76 -16.62 11.25 -5.10
N GLN A 77 -16.15 12.49 -5.05
CA GLN A 77 -15.69 13.20 -6.24
C GLN A 77 -14.54 12.46 -6.94
N LYS A 78 -13.57 11.94 -6.18
CA LYS A 78 -12.48 11.12 -6.70
C LYS A 78 -13.03 9.89 -7.42
N HIS A 79 -14.00 9.19 -6.81
CA HIS A 79 -14.64 8.04 -7.43
C HIS A 79 -15.32 8.39 -8.75
N ASP A 80 -16.08 9.49 -8.79
CA ASP A 80 -16.75 9.98 -10.00
C ASP A 80 -15.73 10.27 -11.12
N TRP A 81 -14.58 10.87 -10.79
CA TRP A 81 -13.49 11.11 -11.76
C TRP A 81 -12.84 9.82 -12.27
N MET A 82 -12.58 8.85 -11.39
CA MET A 82 -12.04 7.55 -11.79
C MET A 82 -13.00 6.79 -12.73
N GLU A 83 -14.30 6.87 -12.46
CA GLU A 83 -15.31 6.25 -13.30
C GLU A 83 -15.39 6.94 -14.68
N LEU A 84 -15.32 8.27 -14.72
CA LEU A 84 -15.26 9.04 -15.97
C LEU A 84 -14.00 8.71 -16.78
N GLU A 85 -12.84 8.66 -16.12
CA GLU A 85 -11.58 8.24 -16.76
C GLU A 85 -11.75 6.87 -17.41
N LYS A 86 -12.25 5.89 -16.67
CA LYS A 86 -12.48 4.52 -17.16
C LYS A 86 -13.44 4.50 -18.35
N GLN A 87 -14.53 5.28 -18.31
CA GLN A 87 -15.48 5.38 -19.42
C GLN A 87 -14.83 5.95 -20.69
N MET A 88 -13.87 6.86 -20.54
CA MET A 88 -13.13 7.43 -21.67
C MET A 88 -12.01 6.53 -22.18
N THR A 89 -11.33 5.77 -21.29
CA THR A 89 -10.17 4.94 -21.65
C THR A 89 -10.56 3.54 -22.11
N SER A 90 -11.61 2.93 -21.56
CA SER A 90 -12.04 1.56 -21.91
C SER A 90 -12.21 1.34 -23.42
N PRO A 91 -12.88 2.24 -24.18
CA PRO A 91 -13.03 2.05 -25.63
C PRO A 91 -11.69 2.07 -26.38
N ILE A 92 -10.74 2.88 -25.91
CA ILE A 92 -9.39 2.97 -26.48
C ILE A 92 -8.63 1.67 -26.20
N GLU A 93 -8.69 1.18 -24.96
CA GLU A 93 -8.05 -0.08 -24.56
C GLU A 93 -8.62 -1.27 -25.32
N GLU A 94 -9.95 -1.33 -25.49
CA GLU A 94 -10.63 -2.35 -26.28
C GLU A 94 -10.21 -2.29 -27.76
N ALA A 95 -10.12 -1.10 -28.34
CA ALA A 95 -9.65 -0.92 -29.72
C ALA A 95 -8.17 -1.30 -29.90
N MET A 96 -7.33 -1.08 -28.87
CA MET A 96 -5.92 -1.46 -28.89
C MET A 96 -5.68 -2.95 -28.67
N LYS A 97 -6.64 -3.69 -28.09
CA LYS A 97 -6.50 -5.11 -27.77
C LYS A 97 -6.05 -5.98 -28.97
N PRO A 98 -6.69 -5.95 -30.16
CA PRO A 98 -6.24 -6.78 -31.28
C PRO A 98 -4.82 -6.43 -31.76
N LEU A 99 -4.39 -5.16 -31.62
CA LEU A 99 -3.02 -4.76 -31.96
C LEU A 99 -2.01 -5.35 -30.98
N LYS A 100 -2.33 -5.34 -29.67
CA LYS A 100 -1.51 -5.98 -28.64
C LYS A 100 -1.42 -7.49 -28.86
N ASP A 101 -2.54 -8.13 -29.15
CA ASP A 101 -2.62 -9.57 -29.41
C ASP A 101 -1.75 -9.97 -30.63
N ALA A 102 -1.75 -9.16 -31.70
CA ALA A 102 -0.91 -9.38 -32.87
C ALA A 102 0.60 -9.27 -32.56
N ILE A 103 0.99 -8.26 -31.77
CA ILE A 103 2.39 -8.09 -31.33
C ILE A 103 2.82 -9.29 -30.48
N GLU A 104 1.97 -9.72 -29.54
CA GLU A 104 2.30 -10.84 -28.67
C GLU A 104 2.37 -12.17 -29.45
N HIS A 105 1.49 -12.37 -30.43
CA HIS A 105 1.56 -13.50 -31.33
C HIS A 105 2.91 -13.56 -32.07
N TYR A 106 3.35 -12.45 -32.66
CA TYR A 106 4.66 -12.37 -33.32
C TYR A 106 5.83 -12.64 -32.35
N ASN A 107 5.78 -12.06 -31.14
CA ASN A 107 6.81 -12.31 -30.12
C ASN A 107 6.92 -13.80 -29.74
N ARG A 108 5.78 -14.50 -29.65
CA ARG A 108 5.76 -15.96 -29.41
C ARG A 108 6.39 -16.73 -30.57
N GLU A 109 6.12 -16.33 -31.82
CA GLU A 109 6.75 -16.94 -32.99
C GLU A 109 8.26 -16.73 -33.01
N VAL A 110 8.74 -15.52 -32.69
CA VAL A 110 10.17 -15.22 -32.59
C VAL A 110 10.86 -16.09 -31.54
N LEU A 111 10.24 -16.28 -30.37
CA LEU A 111 10.77 -17.17 -29.33
C LEU A 111 10.84 -18.62 -29.82
N ARG A 112 9.78 -19.13 -30.45
CA ARG A 112 9.77 -20.49 -31.01
C ARG A 112 10.88 -20.70 -32.04
N ILE A 113 11.08 -19.74 -32.95
CA ILE A 113 12.15 -19.83 -33.95
C ILE A 113 13.52 -19.87 -33.27
N ARG A 114 13.73 -19.04 -32.24
CA ARG A 114 14.98 -19.00 -31.48
C ARG A 114 15.26 -20.31 -30.74
N GLU A 115 14.24 -20.90 -30.13
CA GLU A 115 14.35 -22.21 -29.48
C GLU A 115 14.74 -23.31 -30.48
N HIS A 116 14.10 -23.34 -31.65
CA HIS A 116 14.42 -24.31 -32.70
C HIS A 116 15.86 -24.14 -33.20
N GLN A 117 16.31 -22.90 -33.45
CA GLN A 117 17.69 -22.61 -33.86
C GLN A 117 18.70 -23.03 -32.80
N LEU A 118 18.40 -22.83 -31.51
CA LEU A 118 19.26 -23.26 -30.40
C LEU A 118 19.32 -24.79 -30.30
N ALA A 119 18.20 -25.49 -30.52
CA ALA A 119 18.15 -26.95 -30.53
C ALA A 119 18.95 -27.55 -31.72
N GLU A 120 18.76 -27.03 -32.92
CA GLU A 120 19.54 -27.44 -34.11
C GLU A 120 21.04 -27.18 -33.93
N ALA A 121 21.41 -26.04 -33.32
CA ALA A 121 22.80 -25.75 -33.00
C ALA A 121 23.38 -26.72 -31.95
N ALA A 122 22.59 -27.15 -30.96
CA ALA A 122 23.02 -28.14 -29.97
C ALA A 122 23.20 -29.55 -30.59
N GLU A 123 22.27 -29.98 -31.45
CA GLU A 123 22.36 -31.28 -32.15
C GLU A 123 23.54 -31.34 -33.14
N GLN A 124 23.88 -30.23 -33.80
CA GLN A 124 25.06 -30.14 -34.66
C GLN A 124 26.39 -30.20 -33.90
N VAL A 125 26.39 -29.79 -32.62
CA VAL A 125 27.58 -29.88 -31.75
C VAL A 125 27.81 -31.31 -31.26
N ASP A 126 26.75 -32.08 -30.99
CA ASP A 126 26.87 -33.48 -30.54
C ASP A 126 27.20 -34.49 -31.67
N THR A 127 26.95 -34.15 -32.94
CA THR A 127 27.17 -35.05 -34.08
C THR A 127 28.52 -34.90 -34.78
N ASN A 128 29.33 -33.90 -34.46
CA ASN A 128 30.66 -33.67 -35.07
C ASN A 128 31.79 -33.60 -34.04
N PRO A 129 32.28 -34.74 -33.51
CA PRO A 129 33.49 -34.75 -32.70
C PRO A 129 34.72 -34.97 -33.58
N THR A 130 35.13 -34.02 -34.43
CA THR A 130 36.56 -33.79 -34.77
C THR A 130 36.80 -32.59 -35.71
N GLU A 131 37.65 -31.69 -35.23
CA GLU A 131 38.70 -30.92 -35.93
C GLU A 131 38.43 -30.18 -37.27
N GLN A 132 38.66 -28.87 -37.20
CA GLN A 132 39.16 -27.97 -38.26
C GLN A 132 38.24 -27.70 -39.48
N THR A 133 37.50 -26.59 -39.41
CA THR A 133 37.85 -25.33 -40.11
C THR A 133 36.72 -24.30 -39.94
N ASN A 134 36.98 -23.27 -39.14
CA ASN A 134 36.03 -22.21 -38.84
C ASN A 134 36.13 -21.08 -39.88
N TRP A 135 35.46 -21.22 -41.03
CA TRP A 135 35.27 -20.12 -42.01
C TRP A 135 33.89 -20.11 -42.69
N LEU A 136 32.99 -21.04 -42.34
CA LEU A 136 31.58 -21.04 -42.76
C LEU A 136 30.66 -21.08 -41.53
N THR A 137 30.79 -20.14 -40.61
CA THR A 137 29.62 -19.78 -39.79
C THR A 137 28.75 -18.87 -40.64
N PRO A 138 27.60 -19.32 -41.17
CA PRO A 138 26.60 -18.36 -41.63
C PRO A 138 26.30 -17.49 -40.41
N ASP A 139 26.47 -16.18 -40.58
CA ASP A 139 26.03 -15.19 -39.60
C ASP A 139 24.50 -15.32 -39.57
N VAL A 140 24.01 -16.25 -38.75
CA VAL A 140 22.58 -16.42 -38.50
C VAL A 140 22.20 -15.16 -37.78
N ALA A 141 21.77 -14.16 -38.56
CA ALA A 141 21.27 -12.91 -38.07
C ALA A 141 20.13 -13.23 -37.09
N VAL A 142 20.49 -13.33 -35.81
CA VAL A 142 19.55 -13.52 -34.71
C VAL A 142 18.56 -12.40 -34.88
N VAL A 143 17.31 -12.76 -35.21
CA VAL A 143 16.23 -11.84 -35.54
C VAL A 143 16.31 -10.66 -34.59
N ALA A 144 16.68 -9.48 -35.15
CA ALA A 144 16.95 -8.31 -34.33
C ALA A 144 15.72 -7.99 -33.50
N ILE A 145 15.88 -7.98 -32.18
CA ILE A 145 14.78 -7.70 -31.25
C ILE A 145 14.16 -6.35 -31.66
N PRO A 146 12.85 -6.31 -31.99
CA PRO A 146 12.22 -5.08 -32.46
C PRO A 146 12.31 -3.98 -31.40
N LYS A 147 12.50 -2.73 -31.84
CA LYS A 147 12.60 -1.55 -30.96
C LYS A 147 11.36 -1.48 -30.06
N GLY A 148 11.55 -1.57 -28.74
CA GLY A 148 10.48 -1.47 -27.74
C GLY A 148 10.23 -2.75 -26.91
N VAL A 149 10.81 -3.89 -27.29
CA VAL A 149 10.75 -5.12 -26.48
C VAL A 149 11.88 -5.11 -25.45
N GLN A 150 11.54 -5.07 -24.17
CA GLN A 150 12.49 -5.22 -23.05
C GLN A 150 12.42 -6.65 -22.51
N MET A 151 13.57 -7.30 -22.39
CA MET A 151 13.66 -8.61 -21.75
C MET A 151 13.61 -8.43 -20.23
N LYS A 152 12.63 -9.05 -19.56
CA LYS A 152 12.54 -9.09 -18.10
C LYS A 152 13.13 -10.43 -17.62
N TRP A 153 14.11 -10.36 -16.73
CA TRP A 153 14.59 -11.54 -16.02
C TRP A 153 13.52 -11.97 -15.00
N SER A 154 12.95 -13.16 -15.20
CA SER A 154 12.13 -13.87 -14.21
C SER A 154 12.92 -15.04 -13.64
N TYR A 155 12.66 -15.42 -12.40
CA TYR A 155 13.29 -16.57 -11.76
C TYR A 155 12.22 -17.48 -11.18
N GLU A 156 12.48 -18.78 -11.21
CA GLU A 156 11.71 -19.82 -10.54
C GLU A 156 12.66 -20.52 -9.56
N ILE A 157 12.21 -20.72 -8.33
CA ILE A 157 13.04 -21.35 -7.29
C ILE A 157 12.86 -22.86 -7.42
N THR A 158 13.89 -23.54 -7.91
CA THR A 158 13.89 -25.00 -8.07
C THR A 158 14.10 -25.75 -6.76
N ASP A 159 14.91 -25.20 -5.84
CA ASP A 159 15.15 -25.75 -4.51
C ASP A 159 15.27 -24.64 -3.44
N PRO A 160 14.32 -24.56 -2.48
CA PRO A 160 14.33 -23.54 -1.42
C PRO A 160 15.55 -23.59 -0.49
N ASN A 161 16.17 -24.77 -0.31
CA ASN A 161 17.27 -24.94 0.65
C ASN A 161 18.62 -24.46 0.11
N GLN A 162 18.72 -24.19 -1.20
CA GLN A 162 19.92 -23.64 -1.84
C GLN A 162 19.88 -22.11 -1.93
N VAL A 163 18.75 -21.48 -1.56
CA VAL A 163 18.60 -20.02 -1.57
C VAL A 163 19.29 -19.43 -0.33
N PRO A 164 20.27 -18.52 -0.48
CA PRO A 164 20.95 -17.91 0.67
C PRO A 164 19.98 -17.21 1.63
N ASN A 165 20.24 -17.34 2.94
CA ASN A 165 19.40 -16.80 4.02
C ASN A 165 19.14 -15.28 3.94
N GLY A 166 19.94 -14.52 3.16
CA GLY A 166 19.73 -13.09 2.94
C GLY A 166 18.48 -12.75 2.11
N TYR A 167 17.92 -13.72 1.40
CA TYR A 167 16.69 -13.55 0.60
C TYR A 167 15.45 -14.11 1.29
N TRP A 168 15.58 -14.62 2.52
CA TRP A 168 14.46 -15.13 3.31
C TRP A 168 13.80 -13.99 4.07
N ILE A 169 12.48 -13.86 3.97
CA ILE A 169 11.69 -12.92 4.78
C ILE A 169 11.15 -13.70 5.97
N ILE A 170 11.38 -13.20 7.19
CA ILE A 170 10.85 -13.79 8.42
C ILE A 170 9.36 -13.47 8.52
N ASP A 171 8.54 -14.50 8.66
CA ASP A 171 7.10 -14.33 8.87
C ASP A 171 6.81 -14.00 10.36
N GLU A 172 6.59 -12.72 10.64
CA GLU A 172 6.21 -12.25 11.98
C GLU A 172 4.86 -12.79 12.46
N ALA A 173 3.93 -13.09 11.55
CA ALA A 173 2.60 -13.56 11.91
C ALA A 173 2.68 -14.98 12.47
N ALA A 174 3.51 -15.83 11.88
CA ALA A 174 3.79 -17.17 12.38
C ALA A 174 4.42 -17.14 13.79
N ILE A 175 5.38 -16.23 14.03
CA ILE A 175 6.01 -16.07 15.35
C ILE A 175 4.99 -15.59 16.40
N LYS A 176 4.16 -14.60 16.07
CA LYS A 176 3.11 -14.09 16.96
C LYS A 176 2.07 -15.18 17.26
N GLY A 177 1.72 -16.01 16.28
CA GLY A 177 0.86 -17.18 16.45
C GLY A 177 1.45 -18.21 17.41
N ALA A 178 2.72 -18.58 17.21
CA ALA A 178 3.42 -19.51 18.10
C ALA A 178 3.51 -18.98 19.55
N ILE A 179 3.74 -17.68 19.73
CA ILE A 179 3.72 -17.02 21.05
C ILE A 179 2.32 -17.09 21.68
N ALA A 180 1.25 -16.93 20.88
CA ALA A 180 -0.13 -17.03 21.35
C ALA A 180 -0.52 -18.48 21.73
N ASP A 181 0.00 -19.48 21.02
CA ASP A 181 -0.16 -20.90 21.31
C ASP A 181 0.68 -21.38 22.52
N GLY A 182 1.53 -20.50 23.07
CA GLY A 182 2.27 -20.72 24.31
C GLY A 182 3.74 -21.10 24.13
N ALA A 183 4.29 -21.02 22.92
CA ALA A 183 5.73 -21.19 22.69
C ALA A 183 6.49 -20.00 23.28
N ARG A 184 7.21 -20.25 24.38
CA ARG A 184 8.01 -19.23 25.11
C ARG A 184 9.49 -19.22 24.73
N GLU A 185 9.92 -20.21 23.94
CA GLU A 185 11.29 -20.33 23.45
C GLU A 185 11.24 -20.79 21.98
N ILE A 186 11.67 -19.92 21.07
CA ILE A 186 11.80 -20.21 19.64
C ILE A 186 13.29 -20.05 19.31
N PRO A 187 13.96 -21.05 18.73
CA PRO A 187 15.37 -20.96 18.37
C PRO A 187 15.65 -19.70 17.54
N GLY A 188 16.50 -18.81 18.06
CA GLY A 188 16.86 -17.54 17.41
C GLY A 188 15.95 -16.34 17.71
N VAL A 189 14.89 -16.48 18.52
CA VAL A 189 13.98 -15.38 18.90
C VAL A 189 13.90 -15.22 20.42
N ARG A 190 14.12 -14.01 20.92
CA ARG A 190 14.01 -13.65 22.34
C ARG A 190 12.66 -13.00 22.63
N ILE A 191 11.85 -13.59 23.50
CA ILE A 191 10.49 -13.13 23.87
C ILE A 191 10.53 -12.44 25.25
N TYR A 192 9.85 -11.30 25.43
CA TYR A 192 9.74 -10.56 26.70
C TYR A 192 8.34 -9.92 26.90
N GLN A 193 7.98 -9.53 28.13
CA GLN A 193 6.67 -8.96 28.49
C GLN A 193 6.81 -7.58 29.14
N GLU A 194 5.96 -6.62 28.75
CA GLU A 194 5.87 -5.26 29.33
C GLU A 194 4.41 -4.94 29.72
N ALA A 195 4.20 -4.26 30.86
CA ALA A 195 2.87 -3.89 31.34
C ALA A 195 2.41 -2.55 30.74
N VAL A 196 1.24 -2.54 30.06
CA VAL A 196 0.66 -1.35 29.42
C VAL A 196 -0.71 -1.04 30.03
N THR A 197 -0.86 0.12 30.65
CA THR A 197 -2.15 0.62 31.16
C THR A 197 -2.95 1.26 30.02
N THR A 198 -4.12 0.69 29.71
CA THR A 198 -4.97 1.15 28.59
C THR A 198 -6.15 1.99 29.09
N PHE A 199 -6.32 3.19 28.51
CA PHE A 199 -7.50 4.04 28.72
C PHE A 199 -8.63 3.58 27.81
N ARG A 200 -9.79 3.19 28.37
CA ARG A 200 -10.99 2.89 27.59
C ARG A 200 -11.68 4.20 27.16
N ARG A 201 -12.04 4.26 25.88
CA ARG A 201 -12.62 5.41 25.17
C ARG A 201 -14.14 5.45 25.23
#